data_AF-D8G834-F1
#
_entry.id   AF-D8G834-F1
#
_cell.length_a   1.000
_cell.length_b   1.000
_cell.length_c   1.000
_cell.angle_alpha   90.00
_cell.angle_beta   90.00
_cell.angle_gamma   90.00
#
_symmetry.space_group_name_H-M   'P 1'
#
loop_
_entity.id
_entity.type
_entity.pdbx_description
1 polymer ?
#
loop_
_entity_poly.entity_id
_entity_poly.type
_entity_poly.pdbx_seq_one_letter_code
_entity_poly.pdbx_strand_id
1 'polypeptide(L)'
;MLNKIWQYIKRLFQQLLIIFPLFPQDNSSRRTPVAPPRLTRTDAEYEAIFMQLLEEVDRGTSSGNVAGFLMVKGVKETELAAWLRQFGERLLAIDNPSITSHQELARRLVLLSEIRGGELGGVAGEFGKRILAKFPLPIVEEDWRGKVIEAVFVGDGLGREINGKGAEDAEGN
;
A
#
# COMPACT_ATOMS: atom_id res chain seq x y z
N MET A 1 12.27 -3.43 11.15
CA MET A 1 12.58 -2.03 10.79
C MET A 1 11.34 -1.21 10.41
N LEU A 2 10.21 -1.86 10.06
CA LEU A 2 8.94 -1.19 9.77
C LEU A 2 8.49 -0.20 10.86
N ASN A 3 8.58 -0.55 12.15
CA ASN A 3 8.20 0.40 13.21
C ASN A 3 9.00 1.70 13.17
N LYS A 4 10.28 1.67 12.78
CA LYS A 4 11.09 2.90 12.66
C LYS A 4 10.63 3.71 11.44
N ILE A 5 10.49 3.06 10.28
CA ILE A 5 10.02 3.68 9.03
C ILE A 5 8.63 4.31 9.22
N TRP A 6 7.76 3.63 9.95
CA TRP A 6 6.41 4.09 10.26
C TRP A 6 6.41 5.33 11.16
N GLN A 7 7.33 5.41 12.13
CA GLN A 7 7.52 6.62 12.93
C GLN A 7 8.05 7.79 12.10
N TYR A 8 8.89 7.53 11.10
CA TYR A 8 9.32 8.55 10.14
C TYR A 8 8.15 9.04 9.29
N ILE A 9 7.27 8.14 8.83
CA ILE A 9 6.06 8.53 8.09
C ILE A 9 5.16 9.40 8.97
N LYS A 10 4.92 9.03 10.23
CA LYS A 10 4.17 9.89 11.18
C LYS A 10 4.77 11.28 11.31
N ARG A 11 6.10 11.37 11.44
CA ARG A 11 6.79 12.67 11.51
C ARG A 11 6.70 13.48 10.21
N LEU A 12 6.75 12.81 9.07
CA LEU A 12 6.58 13.45 7.76
C LEU A 12 5.20 14.10 7.63
N PHE A 13 4.15 13.39 8.04
CA PHE A 13 2.79 13.92 8.01
C PHE A 13 2.59 15.09 8.99
N GLN A 14 3.12 14.97 10.21
CA GLN A 14 3.08 16.07 11.18
C GLN A 14 3.83 17.32 10.68
N GLN A 15 5.00 17.15 10.07
CA GLN A 15 5.74 18.27 9.49
C GLN A 15 4.98 18.92 8.33
N LEU A 16 4.35 18.11 7.47
CA LEU A 16 3.52 18.59 6.37
C LEU A 16 2.39 19.48 6.84
N LEU A 17 1.69 19.12 7.93
CA LEU A 17 0.59 19.93 8.45
C LEU A 17 1.04 21.22 9.15
N ILE A 18 2.23 21.22 9.74
CA ILE A 18 2.80 22.43 10.37
C ILE A 18 3.29 23.41 9.31
N ILE A 19 3.98 22.93 8.28
CA ILE A 19 4.58 23.77 7.22
C ILE A 19 3.50 24.22 6.23
N PHE A 20 2.53 23.36 5.96
CA PHE A 20 1.43 23.61 5.04
C PHE A 20 0.11 23.30 5.76
N PRO A 21 -0.44 24.23 6.56
CA PRO A 21 -1.81 24.08 7.04
C PRO A 21 -2.76 24.03 5.83
N LEU A 22 -3.63 23.01 5.74
CA LEU A 22 -4.58 22.92 4.61
C LEU A 22 -5.72 23.93 4.75
N PHE A 23 -6.06 24.34 5.98
CA PHE A 23 -7.18 25.25 6.24
C PHE A 23 -6.82 26.29 7.30
N PRO A 24 -7.14 27.58 7.09
CA PRO A 24 -7.27 28.51 8.20
C PRO A 24 -8.39 28.01 9.11
N GLN A 25 -8.18 28.03 10.42
CA GLN A 25 -9.21 27.73 11.40
C GLN A 25 -10.28 28.84 11.35
N ASP A 26 -11.20 28.78 10.38
CA ASP A 26 -12.25 29.78 10.23
C ASP A 26 -13.35 29.54 11.27
N ASN A 27 -13.34 30.41 12.27
CA ASN A 27 -14.38 30.59 13.25
C ASN A 27 -15.36 31.70 12.79
N SER A 28 -15.80 31.76 11.53
CA SER A 28 -16.71 32.84 11.09
C SER A 28 -17.52 32.54 9.81
N SER A 29 -18.76 32.12 10.01
CA SER A 29 -19.94 32.39 9.15
C SER A 29 -19.73 33.20 7.86
N ARG A 30 -19.77 32.57 6.67
CA ARG A 30 -20.39 33.16 5.45
C ARG A 30 -20.61 32.17 4.30
N ARG A 31 -21.46 32.60 3.37
CA ARG A 31 -22.34 31.85 2.46
C ARG A 31 -21.65 31.35 1.15
N THR A 32 -22.27 30.33 0.56
CA THR A 32 -22.13 29.58 -0.74
C THR A 32 -21.86 30.39 -2.04
N PRO A 33 -21.54 29.81 -3.24
CA PRO A 33 -21.80 28.42 -3.73
C PRO A 33 -20.67 27.70 -4.53
N VAL A 34 -20.81 26.38 -4.68
CA VAL A 34 -19.85 25.38 -5.22
C VAL A 34 -18.72 25.06 -4.25
N ALA A 35 -19.09 24.51 -3.10
CA ALA A 35 -18.14 24.06 -2.10
C ALA A 35 -17.56 22.69 -2.51
N PRO A 36 -16.23 22.50 -2.55
CA PRO A 36 -15.66 21.16 -2.42
C PRO A 36 -16.25 20.48 -1.17
N PRO A 37 -16.29 19.13 -1.10
CA PRO A 37 -16.89 18.41 0.01
C PRO A 37 -16.42 19.03 1.32
N ARG A 38 -17.37 19.58 2.08
CA ARG A 38 -17.07 20.27 3.34
C ARG A 38 -16.44 19.25 4.26
N LEU A 39 -15.14 19.36 4.47
CA LEU A 39 -14.44 18.55 5.43
C LEU A 39 -15.00 18.88 6.81
N THR A 40 -15.41 17.83 7.51
CA THR A 40 -16.12 17.95 8.79
C THR A 40 -15.16 17.99 9.98
N ARG A 41 -13.87 17.74 9.73
CA ARG A 41 -12.80 17.57 10.72
C ARG A 41 -11.53 18.34 10.35
N THR A 42 -10.64 18.46 11.31
CA THR A 42 -9.30 19.04 11.12
C THR A 42 -8.37 18.09 10.37
N ASP A 43 -7.34 18.63 9.73
CA ASP A 43 -6.34 17.81 9.03
C ASP A 43 -5.66 16.78 9.93
N ALA A 44 -5.36 17.17 11.17
CA ALA A 44 -4.72 16.28 12.14
C ALA A 44 -5.61 15.09 12.51
N GLU A 45 -6.94 15.28 12.52
CA GLU A 45 -7.88 14.18 12.74
C GLU A 45 -7.94 13.25 11.53
N TYR A 46 -8.01 13.79 10.31
CA TYR A 46 -7.98 12.97 9.10
C TYR A 46 -6.64 12.22 8.96
N GLU A 47 -5.52 12.86 9.29
CA GLU A 47 -4.21 12.22 9.38
C GLU A 47 -4.24 11.05 10.35
N ALA A 48 -4.69 11.27 11.60
CA ALA A 48 -4.70 10.23 12.62
C ALA A 48 -5.56 9.03 12.20
N ILE A 49 -6.72 9.30 11.59
CA ILE A 49 -7.63 8.27 11.05
C ILE A 49 -6.96 7.52 9.90
N PHE A 50 -6.34 8.24 8.97
CA PHE A 50 -5.68 7.68 7.81
C PHE A 50 -4.49 6.81 8.19
N MET A 51 -3.68 7.25 9.16
CA MET A 51 -2.55 6.48 9.66
C MET A 51 -3.00 5.19 10.33
N GLN A 52 -4.06 5.23 11.13
CA GLN A 52 -4.65 4.02 11.69
C GLN A 52 -5.17 3.08 10.59
N LEU A 53 -5.80 3.63 9.55
CA LEU A 53 -6.26 2.81 8.42
C LEU A 53 -5.10 2.11 7.71
N LEU A 54 -4.00 2.80 7.45
CA LEU A 54 -2.82 2.20 6.82
C LEU A 54 -2.12 1.17 7.72
N GLU A 55 -2.17 1.31 9.04
CA GLU A 55 -1.72 0.28 9.99
C GLU A 55 -2.61 -0.98 9.88
N GLU A 56 -3.92 -0.82 9.78
CA GLU A 56 -4.85 -1.93 9.62
C GLU A 56 -4.66 -2.62 8.26
N VAL A 57 -4.47 -1.87 7.17
CA VAL A 57 -4.19 -2.42 5.83
C VAL A 57 -2.94 -3.30 5.85
N ASP A 58 -1.86 -2.83 6.49
CA ASP A 58 -0.60 -3.57 6.61
C ASP A 58 -0.76 -4.90 7.40
N ARG A 59 -1.75 -4.99 8.30
CA ARG A 59 -2.06 -6.21 9.07
C ARG A 59 -2.84 -7.27 8.27
N GLY A 60 -3.13 -7.03 7.00
CA GLY A 60 -3.87 -7.98 6.15
C GLY A 60 -5.39 -7.81 6.22
N THR A 61 -5.85 -6.57 6.31
CA THR A 61 -7.28 -6.23 6.43
C THR A 61 -8.04 -6.42 5.11
N SER A 62 -9.31 -6.82 5.19
CA SER A 62 -10.20 -6.99 4.03
C SER A 62 -10.98 -5.71 3.68
N SER A 63 -11.59 -5.66 2.49
CA SER A 63 -12.41 -4.52 2.05
C SER A 63 -13.55 -4.17 3.02
N GLY A 64 -14.23 -5.21 3.54
CA GLY A 64 -15.30 -5.07 4.52
C GLY A 64 -14.82 -4.48 5.85
N ASN A 65 -13.62 -4.84 6.29
CA ASN A 65 -13.00 -4.28 7.48
C ASN A 65 -12.64 -2.80 7.28
N VAL A 66 -12.18 -2.39 6.09
CA VAL A 66 -11.96 -0.96 5.78
C VAL A 66 -13.28 -0.19 5.82
N ALA A 67 -14.38 -0.76 5.32
CA ALA A 67 -15.70 -0.13 5.39
C ALA A 67 -16.18 0.01 6.85
N GLY A 68 -16.07 -1.06 7.64
CA GLY A 68 -16.39 -1.05 9.06
C GLY A 68 -15.54 -0.05 9.85
N PHE A 69 -14.24 0.04 9.54
CA PHE A 69 -13.33 1.01 10.15
C PHE A 69 -13.80 2.45 9.93
N LEU A 70 -14.12 2.82 8.68
CA LEU A 70 -14.62 4.16 8.36
C LEU A 70 -15.95 4.47 9.06
N MET A 71 -16.84 3.49 9.17
CA MET A 71 -18.11 3.62 9.91
C MET A 71 -17.87 3.88 11.40
N VAL A 72 -16.98 3.09 12.05
CA VAL A 72 -16.64 3.27 13.47
C VAL A 72 -15.98 4.61 13.73
N LYS A 73 -15.14 5.10 12.80
CA LYS A 73 -14.54 6.44 12.90
C LYS A 73 -15.51 7.57 12.55
N GLY A 74 -16.70 7.25 12.02
CA GLY A 74 -17.69 8.23 11.58
C GLY A 74 -17.15 9.17 10.50
N VAL A 75 -16.41 8.61 9.53
CA VAL A 75 -15.77 9.34 8.43
C VAL A 75 -16.30 8.81 7.11
N LYS A 76 -16.69 9.72 6.21
CA LYS A 76 -17.10 9.34 4.85
C LYS A 76 -15.87 9.06 4.00
N GLU A 77 -16.00 8.05 3.15
CA GLU A 77 -14.95 7.68 2.19
C GLU A 77 -14.54 8.88 1.31
N THR A 78 -15.52 9.63 0.81
CA THR A 78 -15.30 10.79 -0.07
C THR A 78 -14.59 11.94 0.63
N GLU A 79 -14.86 12.16 1.93
CA GLU A 79 -14.17 13.18 2.73
C GLU A 79 -12.70 12.79 2.93
N LEU A 80 -12.44 11.53 3.28
CA LEU A 80 -11.08 11.03 3.45
C LEU A 80 -10.30 11.02 2.13
N ALA A 81 -10.96 10.69 1.02
CA ALA A 81 -10.38 10.75 -0.32
C ALA A 81 -10.04 12.19 -0.75
N ALA A 82 -10.94 13.14 -0.50
CA ALA A 82 -10.71 14.56 -0.79
C ALA A 82 -9.54 15.12 0.04
N TRP A 83 -9.47 14.76 1.32
CA TRP A 83 -8.33 15.09 2.17
C TRP A 83 -7.03 14.48 1.63
N LEU A 84 -7.02 13.18 1.31
CA LEU A 84 -5.84 12.49 0.78
C LEU A 84 -5.36 13.10 -0.53
N ARG A 85 -6.26 13.57 -1.40
CA ARG A 85 -5.91 14.24 -2.65
C ARG A 85 -5.12 15.54 -2.41
N GLN A 86 -5.59 16.37 -1.48
CA GLN A 86 -4.90 17.62 -1.14
C GLN A 86 -3.58 17.36 -0.42
N PHE A 87 -3.57 16.36 0.47
CA PHE A 87 -2.38 15.97 1.22
C PHE A 87 -1.32 15.33 0.31
N GLY A 88 -1.73 14.47 -0.62
CA GLY A 88 -0.84 13.76 -1.55
C GLY A 88 -0.08 14.69 -2.49
N GLU A 89 -0.71 15.77 -2.97
CA GLU A 89 0.01 16.78 -3.77
C GLU A 89 1.11 17.49 -2.96
N ARG A 90 0.84 17.78 -1.68
CA ARG A 90 1.85 18.39 -0.78
C ARG A 90 2.98 17.42 -0.47
N LEU A 91 2.64 16.15 -0.26
CA LEU A 91 3.60 15.09 -0.04
C LEU A 91 4.58 14.97 -1.23
N LEU A 92 4.07 15.06 -2.47
CA LEU A 92 4.91 15.02 -3.67
C LEU A 92 5.74 16.28 -3.89
N ALA A 93 5.29 17.43 -3.37
CA ALA A 93 5.98 18.71 -3.43
C ALA A 93 7.20 18.80 -2.47
N ILE A 94 7.35 17.88 -1.51
CA ILE A 94 8.56 17.85 -0.68
C ILE A 94 9.71 17.18 -1.47
N ASP A 95 10.83 17.90 -1.57
CA ASP A 95 12.02 17.45 -2.29
C ASP A 95 13.00 16.60 -1.46
N ASN A 96 12.88 16.55 -0.14
CA ASN A 96 13.82 15.80 0.71
C ASN A 96 13.20 15.08 1.93
N PRO A 97 12.54 13.94 1.72
CA PRO A 97 12.39 12.97 2.82
C PRO A 97 12.99 11.59 2.50
N SER A 98 13.23 10.76 3.53
CA SER A 98 13.87 9.45 3.41
C SER A 98 13.19 8.56 2.35
N ILE A 99 13.96 8.09 1.37
CA ILE A 99 13.50 7.28 0.23
C ILE A 99 12.70 6.05 0.71
N THR A 100 13.19 5.37 1.75
CA THR A 100 12.56 4.17 2.32
C THR A 100 11.17 4.46 2.92
N SER A 101 10.96 5.66 3.47
CA SER A 101 9.65 6.06 4.02
C SER A 101 8.62 6.32 2.94
N HIS A 102 9.01 6.88 1.79
CA HIS A 102 8.11 7.06 0.66
C HIS A 102 7.71 5.75 0.01
N GLN A 103 8.67 4.85 -0.15
CA GLN A 103 8.44 3.51 -0.70
C GLN A 103 7.44 2.73 0.14
N GLU A 104 7.62 2.72 1.47
CA GLU A 104 6.71 2.03 2.38
C GLU A 104 5.31 2.67 2.41
N LEU A 105 5.24 4.00 2.42
CA LEU A 105 3.97 4.71 2.31
C LEU A 105 3.25 4.37 1.00
N ALA A 106 3.97 4.44 -0.12
CA ALA A 106 3.43 4.17 -1.44
C ALA A 106 2.95 2.73 -1.58
N ARG A 107 3.69 1.77 -1.02
CA ARG A 107 3.27 0.37 -0.96
C ARG A 107 1.93 0.22 -0.24
N ARG A 108 1.76 0.84 0.92
CA ARG A 108 0.49 0.76 1.68
C ARG A 108 -0.67 1.47 0.98
N LEU A 109 -0.39 2.56 0.26
CA LEU A 109 -1.39 3.24 -0.59
C LEU A 109 -1.85 2.35 -1.75
N VAL A 110 -0.92 1.64 -2.40
CA VAL A 110 -1.25 0.66 -3.44
C VAL A 110 -2.07 -0.48 -2.86
N LEU A 111 -1.66 -1.06 -1.73
CA LEU A 111 -2.43 -2.11 -1.05
C LEU A 111 -3.85 -1.65 -0.69
N LEU A 112 -4.01 -0.42 -0.17
CA LEU A 112 -5.32 0.15 0.10
C LEU A 112 -6.19 0.22 -1.17
N SER A 113 -5.60 0.58 -2.32
CA SER A 113 -6.32 0.65 -3.60
C SER A 113 -6.74 -0.72 -4.16
N GLU A 114 -5.98 -1.77 -3.85
CA GLU A 114 -6.30 -3.15 -4.25
C GLU A 114 -7.44 -3.71 -3.41
N ILE A 115 -7.46 -3.37 -2.11
CA ILE A 115 -8.44 -3.88 -1.15
C ILE A 115 -9.74 -3.08 -1.23
N ARG A 116 -9.67 -1.77 -1.48
CA ARG A 116 -10.82 -0.86 -1.47
C ARG A 116 -10.98 -0.22 -2.84
N GLY A 117 -12.12 -0.45 -3.49
CA GLY A 117 -12.55 0.32 -4.65
C GLY A 117 -13.10 1.69 -4.26
N GLY A 118 -13.77 2.37 -5.19
CA GLY A 118 -14.37 3.69 -4.94
C GLY A 118 -13.34 4.83 -4.99
N GLU A 119 -13.74 6.00 -4.49
CA GLU A 119 -12.92 7.21 -4.63
C GLU A 119 -11.65 7.15 -3.78
N LEU A 120 -11.75 6.64 -2.55
CA LEU A 120 -10.59 6.51 -1.66
C LEU A 120 -9.54 5.56 -2.23
N GLY A 121 -9.99 4.42 -2.78
CA GLY A 121 -9.13 3.46 -3.46
C GLY A 121 -8.44 4.07 -4.67
N GLY A 122 -9.19 4.75 -5.54
CA GLY A 122 -8.66 5.40 -6.73
C GLY A 122 -7.58 6.44 -6.39
N VAL A 123 -7.86 7.33 -5.42
CA VAL A 123 -6.92 8.35 -4.97
C VAL A 123 -5.67 7.71 -4.34
N ALA A 124 -5.84 6.69 -3.48
CA ALA A 124 -4.71 5.99 -2.88
C ALA A 124 -3.81 5.35 -3.95
N GLY A 125 -4.39 4.67 -4.94
CA GLY A 125 -3.64 4.03 -6.02
C GLY A 125 -2.91 5.04 -6.90
N GLU A 126 -3.53 6.18 -7.20
CA GLU A 126 -2.90 7.26 -7.97
C GLU A 126 -1.64 7.79 -7.28
N PHE A 127 -1.77 8.22 -6.02
CA PHE A 127 -0.63 8.78 -5.28
C PHE A 127 0.42 7.73 -4.96
N GLY A 128 0.03 6.49 -4.64
CA GLY A 128 0.97 5.38 -4.45
C GLY A 128 1.85 5.17 -5.69
N LYS A 129 1.24 5.12 -6.88
CA LYS A 129 1.99 4.96 -8.15
C LYS A 129 2.86 6.18 -8.46
N ARG A 130 2.38 7.41 -8.22
CA ARG A 130 3.17 8.64 -8.44
C ARG A 130 4.39 8.70 -7.50
N ILE A 131 4.22 8.31 -6.25
CA ILE A 131 5.34 8.23 -5.29
C ILE A 131 6.34 7.17 -5.73
N LEU A 132 5.89 5.98 -6.16
CA LEU A 132 6.79 4.94 -6.70
C LEU A 132 7.49 5.35 -7.99
N ALA A 133 6.87 6.18 -8.83
CA ALA A 133 7.53 6.71 -10.02
C ALA A 133 8.67 7.68 -9.66
N LYS A 134 8.51 8.48 -8.60
CA LYS A 134 9.56 9.38 -8.07
C LYS A 134 10.61 8.61 -7.26
N PHE A 135 10.20 7.57 -6.54
CA PHE A 135 11.01 6.76 -5.64
C PHE A 135 10.78 5.26 -5.90
N PRO A 136 11.34 4.70 -6.99
CA PRO A 136 11.11 3.30 -7.36
C PRO A 136 11.63 2.37 -6.28
N LEU A 137 10.90 1.27 -6.03
CA LEU A 137 11.39 0.21 -5.14
C LEU A 137 12.73 -0.33 -5.68
N PRO A 138 13.68 -0.70 -4.82
CA PRO A 138 14.87 -1.40 -5.27
C PRO A 138 14.42 -2.65 -6.01
N ILE A 139 14.87 -2.79 -7.26
CA ILE A 139 14.70 -4.03 -8.01
C ILE A 139 15.52 -5.05 -7.23
N VAL A 140 14.86 -5.95 -6.51
CA VAL A 140 15.54 -7.13 -6.00
C VAL A 140 15.79 -7.96 -7.26
N GLU A 141 16.99 -7.88 -7.83
CA GLU A 141 17.48 -8.96 -8.66
C GLU A 141 17.43 -10.19 -7.77
N GLU A 142 16.41 -11.04 -7.94
CA GLU A 142 16.44 -12.39 -7.41
C GLU A 142 17.67 -13.05 -8.03
N ASP A 143 18.75 -13.12 -7.26
CA ASP A 143 19.94 -13.86 -7.61
C ASP A 143 19.55 -15.36 -7.66
N TRP A 144 19.04 -15.78 -8.81
CA TRP A 144 18.76 -17.17 -9.14
C TRP A 144 20.04 -17.95 -9.42
N ARG A 145 21.25 -17.40 -9.15
CA ARG A 145 22.47 -18.21 -9.13
C ARG A 145 22.56 -19.07 -7.87
N GLY A 146 21.85 -20.19 -7.95
CA GLY A 146 22.51 -21.48 -7.84
C GLY A 146 23.03 -21.86 -6.46
N LYS A 147 22.21 -21.74 -5.41
CA LYS A 147 22.22 -22.80 -4.39
C LYS A 147 21.23 -23.86 -4.81
N VAL A 148 21.72 -24.83 -5.58
CA VAL A 148 21.10 -26.15 -5.68
C VAL A 148 21.01 -26.65 -4.24
N ILE A 149 19.81 -26.61 -3.67
CA ILE A 149 19.50 -27.47 -2.54
C ILE A 149 19.55 -28.87 -3.14
N GLU A 150 20.64 -29.56 -2.90
CA GLU A 150 20.75 -31.00 -3.13
C GLU A 150 19.71 -31.65 -2.22
N ALA A 151 18.51 -31.82 -2.76
CA ALA A 151 17.50 -32.65 -2.14
C ALA A 151 18.00 -34.09 -2.26
N VAL A 152 18.83 -34.51 -1.31
CA VAL A 152 19.15 -35.92 -1.08
C VAL A 152 17.88 -36.59 -0.57
N PHE A 153 16.98 -36.94 -1.50
CA PHE A 153 15.95 -37.94 -1.27
C PHE A 153 16.58 -39.32 -1.48
N VAL A 154 17.25 -39.83 -0.45
CA VAL A 154 17.43 -41.28 -0.28
C VAL A 154 16.33 -41.73 0.65
N GLY A 155 15.12 -41.84 0.08
CA GLY A 155 13.95 -42.44 0.69
C GLY A 155 13.81 -43.86 0.13
N ASP A 156 13.98 -44.81 1.03
CA ASP A 156 13.86 -46.25 0.84
C ASP A 156 12.49 -46.66 0.24
N GLY A 157 12.52 -47.47 -0.82
CA GLY A 157 11.56 -48.56 -1.01
C GLY A 157 10.18 -48.25 -1.64
N LEU A 158 9.88 -49.12 -2.62
CA LEU A 158 8.54 -49.63 -3.00
C LEU A 158 7.76 -48.88 -4.09
N GLY A 159 7.61 -49.53 -5.25
CA GLY A 159 6.49 -49.29 -6.16
C GLY A 159 6.74 -49.61 -7.63
N ARG A 160 6.56 -50.87 -8.03
CA ARG A 160 6.50 -51.33 -9.42
C ARG A 160 5.40 -50.59 -10.21
N GLU A 161 5.66 -50.30 -11.49
CA GLU A 161 4.96 -50.98 -12.60
C GLU A 161 5.69 -50.72 -13.93
N ILE A 162 6.29 -51.79 -14.46
CA ILE A 162 6.80 -51.86 -15.82
C ILE A 162 5.62 -52.15 -16.74
N ASN A 163 5.13 -51.14 -17.46
CA ASN A 163 4.16 -51.34 -18.53
C ASN A 163 4.94 -51.62 -19.82
N GLY A 164 4.88 -52.87 -20.27
CA GLY A 164 5.54 -53.33 -21.49
C GLY A 164 4.83 -52.82 -22.74
N LYS A 165 5.60 -52.24 -23.67
CA LYS A 165 5.24 -52.19 -25.09
C LYS A 165 6.47 -51.83 -25.94
N GLY A 166 6.76 -52.66 -26.94
CA GLY A 166 7.74 -52.37 -27.99
C GLY A 166 8.82 -53.43 -28.11
N ALA A 167 8.44 -54.63 -28.57
CA ALA A 167 9.37 -55.53 -29.23
C ALA A 167 9.34 -55.16 -30.72
N GLU A 168 10.41 -54.56 -31.21
CA GLU A 168 10.68 -54.43 -32.64
C GLU A 168 12.18 -54.14 -32.82
N ASP A 169 12.79 -54.90 -33.74
CA ASP A 169 14.10 -54.72 -34.40
C ASP A 169 15.38 -54.83 -33.54
N ALA A 170 16.51 -55.43 -33.97
CA ALA A 170 16.91 -56.04 -35.22
C ALA A 170 18.19 -56.88 -34.97
N GLU A 171 18.31 -57.97 -35.72
CA GLU A 171 19.51 -58.47 -36.42
C GLU A 171 20.83 -58.80 -35.69
N GLY A 172 21.39 -59.97 -36.04
CA GLY A 172 22.81 -60.25 -35.83
C GLY A 172 23.23 -61.71 -36.00
N ASN A 173 23.09 -62.22 -37.22
CA ASN A 173 23.84 -63.33 -37.88
C ASN A 173 24.69 -64.29 -37.03
#